data_AF-A0A0N4YDU4-F1
#
_entry.id   AF-A0A0N4YDU4-F1
#
_cell.length_a   1.000
_cell.length_b   1.000
_cell.length_c   1.000
_cell.angle_alpha   90.00
_cell.angle_beta   90.00
_cell.angle_gamma   90.00
#
_symmetry.space_group_name_H-M   'P 1'
#
loop_
_entity.id
_entity.type
_entity.pdbx_description
1 polymer ?
#
loop_
_entity_poly.entity_id
_entity_poly.type
_entity_poly.pdbx_seq_one_letter_code
_entity_poly.pdbx_strand_id
1 'polypeptide(L)'
;MEKPSGCKPPTHNLRATCSVDYPYFPFRIPVDYVLVSRTDDLSRTMSLQKTELYSKGGFYSGHGNKQNKVRISECPVNPAAPACCVTLSNAFVTDDTVDYISAPFTRRNSELFLNYSNEKLFFTSAQRAMLTHEIDISAELEEETRQQNSVLDGESNNSVIADQPLKRKGLQYLRMENTFEDSFILHEPSEVEPYFRKMKENSFVRYVEMMNEIETDPRKKLGDLWTRFARFQPLSVIREYFGEQIAFYFAWQGTFLTVLWPATIFGLVVFVFGLQKR
;
A
#
# COMPACT_ATOMS: atom_id res chain seq x y z
N MET A 1 32.57 53.76 -21.40
CA MET A 1 32.11 52.61 -22.20
C MET A 1 32.09 51.40 -21.28
N GLU A 2 30.90 50.86 -21.10
CA GLU A 2 30.48 49.87 -20.11
C GLU A 2 31.23 48.54 -20.17
N LYS A 3 31.48 47.97 -18.98
CA LYS A 3 31.70 46.53 -18.77
C LYS A 3 30.37 45.80 -19.03
N PRO A 4 30.37 44.65 -19.73
CA PRO A 4 29.15 43.86 -19.90
C PRO A 4 28.68 43.28 -18.56
N SER A 5 27.41 43.48 -18.29
CA SER A 5 26.66 43.05 -17.12
C SER A 5 26.68 41.53 -16.94
N GLY A 6 26.89 41.09 -15.70
CA GLY A 6 26.92 39.69 -15.31
C GLY A 6 25.59 38.96 -15.54
N CYS A 7 25.70 37.70 -15.95
CA CYS A 7 24.61 36.74 -15.99
C CYS A 7 24.04 36.57 -14.57
N LYS A 8 22.81 37.02 -14.35
CA LYS A 8 22.00 36.55 -13.21
C LYS A 8 21.47 35.16 -13.55
N PRO A 9 21.63 34.16 -12.68
CA PRO A 9 20.94 32.89 -12.86
C PRO A 9 19.42 33.13 -12.77
N PRO A 10 18.60 32.43 -13.56
CA PRO A 10 17.16 32.57 -13.50
C PRO A 10 16.69 32.10 -12.12
N THR A 11 16.19 33.05 -11.32
CA THR A 11 15.45 32.77 -10.10
C THR A 11 14.10 32.20 -10.48
N HIS A 12 14.06 30.95 -10.92
CA HIS A 12 12.84 30.16 -10.85
C HIS A 12 12.61 29.89 -9.36
N ASN A 13 11.79 30.72 -8.74
CA ASN A 13 11.15 30.37 -7.49
C ASN A 13 10.35 29.08 -7.78
N LEU A 14 10.92 27.93 -7.43
CA LEU A 14 10.19 26.67 -7.37
C LEU A 14 9.17 26.85 -6.23
N ARG A 15 8.02 27.44 -6.57
CA ARG A 15 6.86 27.41 -5.71
C ARG A 15 6.37 25.97 -5.77
N ALA A 16 6.56 25.21 -4.70
CA ALA A 16 5.89 23.92 -4.53
C ALA A 16 4.38 24.20 -4.64
N THR A 17 3.78 23.86 -5.77
CA THR A 17 2.34 23.90 -5.94
C THR A 17 1.79 22.70 -5.21
N CYS A 18 0.96 22.92 -4.18
CA CYS A 18 0.21 21.86 -3.51
C CYS A 18 -0.93 21.30 -4.39
N SER A 19 -1.01 21.69 -5.68
CA SER A 19 -1.92 21.08 -6.64
C SER A 19 -1.41 19.67 -6.95
N VAL A 20 -2.07 18.68 -6.38
CA VAL A 20 -1.80 17.27 -6.65
C VAL A 20 -2.39 16.91 -8.01
N ASP A 21 -1.54 16.42 -8.91
CA ASP A 21 -1.96 15.81 -10.17
C ASP A 21 -2.32 14.34 -9.88
N TYR A 22 -3.46 14.11 -9.24
CA TYR A 22 -3.92 12.77 -8.85
C TYR A 22 -3.72 11.77 -10.00
N PRO A 23 -3.16 10.56 -9.75
CA PRO A 23 -2.77 9.96 -8.47
C PRO A 23 -1.29 10.19 -8.07
N TYR A 24 -0.59 11.14 -8.68
CA TYR A 24 0.82 11.39 -8.43
C TYR A 24 1.07 12.77 -7.83
N PHE A 25 2.12 12.88 -7.01
CA PHE A 25 2.70 14.17 -6.72
C PHE A 25 3.37 14.78 -7.96
N PRO A 26 3.66 16.09 -7.96
CA PRO A 26 4.63 16.68 -8.88
C PRO A 26 5.88 15.79 -8.98
N PHE A 27 6.40 15.59 -10.19
CA PHE A 27 7.51 14.66 -10.50
C PHE A 27 7.17 13.15 -10.51
N ARG A 28 5.90 12.77 -10.73
CA ARG A 28 5.45 11.36 -10.90
C ARG A 28 5.79 10.43 -9.72
N ILE A 29 5.70 10.96 -8.52
CA ILE A 29 5.86 10.16 -7.31
C ILE A 29 4.49 9.59 -6.94
N PRO A 30 4.31 8.25 -6.81
CA PRO A 30 3.02 7.67 -6.48
C PRO A 30 2.62 8.04 -5.05
N VAL A 31 1.32 8.23 -4.86
CA VAL A 31 0.71 8.42 -3.54
C VAL A 31 0.26 7.06 -3.02
N ASP A 32 0.76 6.64 -1.86
CA ASP A 32 0.36 5.37 -1.24
C ASP A 32 -0.69 5.55 -0.12
N TYR A 33 -0.69 6.70 0.58
CA TYR A 33 -1.54 6.95 1.75
C TYR A 33 -2.15 8.36 1.75
N VAL A 34 -3.41 8.48 2.18
CA VAL A 34 -4.15 9.75 2.25
C VAL A 34 -4.66 9.98 3.66
N LEU A 35 -4.38 11.17 4.18
CA LEU A 35 -4.92 11.70 5.42
C LEU A 35 -5.97 12.76 5.09
N VAL A 36 -7.14 12.65 5.69
CA VAL A 36 -8.25 13.58 5.49
C VAL A 36 -8.43 14.42 6.74
N SER A 37 -8.38 15.74 6.57
CA SER A 37 -8.67 16.70 7.65
C SER A 37 -9.78 17.67 7.24
N ARG A 38 -10.56 18.10 8.23
CA ARG A 38 -11.58 19.13 8.09
C ARG A 38 -10.98 20.47 8.53
N THR A 39 -10.91 21.43 7.62
CA THR A 39 -10.22 22.72 7.84
C THR A 39 -11.00 23.74 8.67
N ASP A 40 -12.05 23.34 9.37
CA ASP A 40 -12.85 24.29 10.15
C ASP A 40 -12.04 24.86 11.33
N ASP A 41 -11.00 24.13 11.81
CA ASP A 41 -10.19 24.48 12.98
C ASP A 41 -8.75 24.95 12.68
N LEU A 42 -8.26 24.89 11.43
CA LEU A 42 -6.98 25.49 11.03
C LEU A 42 -7.15 27.00 10.83
N SER A 43 -7.31 27.71 11.94
CA SER A 43 -7.44 29.16 11.94
C SER A 43 -6.26 29.86 11.24
N ARG A 44 -6.58 30.63 10.19
CA ARG A 44 -5.73 31.55 9.40
C ARG A 44 -4.84 30.92 8.32
N THR A 45 -5.42 30.37 7.28
CA THR A 45 -5.10 30.76 5.88
C THR A 45 -6.04 30.04 4.90
N MET A 46 -6.99 30.81 4.35
CA MET A 46 -7.80 30.54 3.16
C MET A 46 -8.79 29.35 3.20
N SER A 47 -10.07 29.72 3.09
CA SER A 47 -11.20 29.01 2.48
C SER A 47 -11.44 27.53 2.84
N LEU A 48 -12.61 27.27 3.44
CA LEU A 48 -13.27 25.97 3.57
C LEU A 48 -12.96 25.02 2.39
N GLN A 49 -12.01 24.11 2.58
CA GLN A 49 -11.75 22.99 1.69
C GLN A 49 -11.27 21.82 2.55
N LYS A 50 -11.89 20.66 2.37
CA LYS A 50 -11.34 19.39 2.86
C LYS A 50 -9.89 19.27 2.39
N THR A 51 -8.92 19.21 3.30
CA THR A 51 -7.51 19.10 2.94
C THR A 51 -7.12 17.64 2.95
N GLU A 52 -6.64 17.16 1.81
CA GLU A 52 -6.05 15.83 1.67
C GLU A 52 -4.53 15.97 1.79
N LEU A 53 -3.97 15.34 2.82
CA LEU A 53 -2.54 15.24 3.05
C LEU A 53 -2.07 13.90 2.50
N TYR A 54 -1.21 13.96 1.50
CA TYR A 54 -0.69 12.78 0.84
C TYR A 54 0.66 12.41 1.45
N SER A 55 0.87 11.13 1.74
CA SER A 55 2.13 10.62 2.28
C SER A 55 2.73 9.60 1.32
N LYS A 56 4.05 9.67 1.15
CA LYS A 56 4.84 8.64 0.46
C LYS A 56 5.78 7.99 1.46
N GLY A 57 5.69 6.67 1.62
CA GLY A 57 6.72 5.89 2.29
C GLY A 57 8.02 5.92 1.51
N GLY A 58 8.97 6.75 1.94
CA GLY A 58 10.31 6.77 1.35
C GLY A 58 11.10 5.50 1.67
N PHE A 59 12.12 5.19 0.86
CA PHE A 59 13.06 4.07 1.05
C PHE A 59 13.97 4.21 2.30
N TYR A 60 13.64 5.14 3.22
CA TYR A 60 14.50 5.60 4.31
C TYR A 60 14.33 4.76 5.58
N SER A 61 14.94 3.57 5.54
CA SER A 61 15.85 2.92 6.51
C SER A 61 15.72 3.03 8.05
N GLY A 62 14.87 3.84 8.65
CA GLY A 62 14.76 3.91 10.12
C GLY A 62 13.88 2.79 10.70
N HIS A 63 12.67 2.66 10.16
CA HIS A 63 11.66 1.70 10.64
C HIS A 63 11.67 0.34 9.92
N GLY A 64 12.30 0.25 8.74
CA GLY A 64 12.37 -0.99 7.94
C GLY A 64 13.22 -2.12 8.54
N ASN A 65 13.85 -1.92 9.70
CA ASN A 65 14.61 -2.96 10.42
C ASN A 65 13.73 -3.98 11.15
N LYS A 66 12.41 -3.79 11.18
CA LYS A 66 11.49 -4.79 11.72
C LYS A 66 11.14 -5.82 10.64
N GLN A 67 11.83 -6.95 10.67
CA GLN A 67 11.44 -8.31 10.19
C GLN A 67 10.65 -8.48 8.87
N ASN A 68 10.57 -7.49 7.99
CA ASN A 68 9.86 -7.63 6.71
C ASN A 68 10.64 -8.58 5.81
N LYS A 69 10.05 -9.73 5.50
CA LYS A 69 10.66 -10.72 4.61
C LYS A 69 10.48 -10.27 3.16
N VAL A 70 11.59 -10.17 2.44
CA VAL A 70 11.64 -9.78 1.02
C VAL A 70 12.29 -10.91 0.22
N ARG A 71 11.91 -11.03 -1.05
CA ARG A 71 12.39 -12.06 -1.97
C ARG A 71 13.86 -11.87 -2.33
N ILE A 72 14.64 -12.95 -2.28
CA ILE A 72 16.05 -13.00 -2.69
C ILE A 72 16.12 -13.31 -4.19
N SER A 73 16.99 -12.63 -4.93
CA SER A 73 17.11 -12.77 -6.40
C SER A 73 17.62 -14.14 -6.86
N GLU A 74 18.53 -14.77 -6.11
CA GLU A 74 19.30 -15.94 -6.56
C GLU A 74 18.68 -17.31 -6.22
N CYS A 75 17.50 -17.35 -5.59
CA CYS A 75 16.93 -18.61 -5.09
C CYS A 75 15.47 -18.81 -5.54
N PRO A 76 15.23 -19.17 -6.81
CA PRO A 76 13.91 -19.62 -7.25
C PRO A 76 13.59 -20.98 -6.63
N VAL A 77 12.42 -21.10 -6.02
CA VAL A 77 11.90 -22.36 -5.50
C VAL A 77 11.16 -23.03 -6.64
N ASN A 78 11.75 -24.07 -7.21
CA ASN A 78 11.00 -24.97 -8.09
C ASN A 78 10.20 -25.93 -7.20
N PRO A 79 8.85 -25.90 -7.24
CA PRO A 79 8.07 -26.89 -6.52
C PRO A 79 8.44 -28.28 -7.06
N ALA A 80 8.76 -29.21 -6.16
CA ALA A 80 9.01 -30.59 -6.55
C ALA A 80 7.74 -31.14 -7.20
N ALA A 81 7.79 -31.47 -8.49
CA ALA A 81 6.67 -32.08 -9.18
C ALA A 81 6.29 -33.40 -8.47
N PRO A 82 5.01 -33.67 -8.19
CA PRO A 82 4.62 -34.93 -7.56
C PRO A 82 5.05 -36.11 -8.44
N ALA A 83 5.59 -37.15 -7.81
CA ALA A 83 6.13 -38.33 -8.49
C ALA A 83 5.09 -39.10 -9.32
N CYS A 84 3.79 -38.81 -9.17
CA CYS A 84 2.72 -39.31 -10.02
C CYS A 84 1.79 -38.16 -10.46
N CYS A 85 1.21 -38.30 -11.66
CA CYS A 85 0.19 -37.43 -12.24
C CYS A 85 0.62 -35.99 -12.63
N VAL A 86 1.64 -35.88 -13.48
CA VAL A 86 2.09 -34.61 -14.11
C VAL A 86 1.01 -33.89 -14.94
N THR A 87 0.03 -34.62 -15.47
CA THR A 87 -1.10 -34.03 -16.23
C THR A 87 -2.14 -33.37 -15.33
N LEU A 88 -2.37 -33.88 -14.11
CA LEU A 88 -3.27 -33.22 -13.14
C LEU A 88 -2.60 -31.99 -12.52
N SER A 89 -1.29 -32.01 -12.27
CA SER A 89 -0.59 -30.86 -11.67
C SER A 89 -0.70 -29.61 -12.53
N ASN A 90 -0.70 -29.76 -13.86
CA ASN A 90 -0.87 -28.63 -14.79
C ASN A 90 -2.28 -28.02 -14.71
N ALA A 91 -3.29 -28.80 -14.32
CA ALA A 91 -4.65 -28.30 -14.12
C ALA A 91 -4.78 -27.50 -12.81
N PHE A 92 -3.91 -27.73 -11.83
CA PHE A 92 -3.89 -27.03 -10.54
C PHE A 92 -2.99 -25.79 -10.51
N VAL A 93 -2.40 -25.39 -11.64
CA VAL A 93 -1.59 -24.17 -11.71
C VAL A 93 -2.50 -22.95 -11.47
N THR A 94 -2.25 -22.23 -10.38
CA THR A 94 -3.02 -21.05 -9.98
C THR A 94 -2.56 -19.78 -10.70
N ASP A 95 -1.25 -19.67 -10.94
CA ASP A 95 -0.60 -18.55 -11.62
C ASP A 95 0.79 -18.94 -12.14
N ASP A 96 1.36 -18.06 -12.97
CA ASP A 96 2.67 -18.24 -13.62
C ASP A 96 3.81 -17.55 -12.84
N THR A 97 3.61 -17.21 -11.55
CA THR A 97 4.63 -16.51 -10.76
C THR A 97 5.69 -17.47 -10.23
N VAL A 98 6.96 -17.05 -10.27
CA VAL A 98 8.07 -17.82 -9.71
C VAL A 98 8.17 -17.51 -8.23
N ASP A 99 8.13 -18.55 -7.40
CA ASP A 99 8.37 -18.42 -5.97
C ASP A 99 9.86 -18.23 -5.69
N TYR A 100 10.18 -17.33 -4.76
CA TYR A 100 11.55 -17.06 -4.31
C TYR A 100 11.64 -17.24 -2.80
N ILE A 101 12.83 -17.64 -2.34
CA ILE A 101 13.12 -17.66 -0.90
C ILE A 101 13.05 -16.24 -0.34
N SER A 102 12.40 -16.09 0.82
CA SER A 102 12.24 -14.81 1.51
C SER A 102 13.15 -14.70 2.73
N ALA A 103 13.82 -13.56 2.92
CA ALA A 103 14.66 -13.26 4.08
C ALA A 103 14.36 -11.87 4.65
N PRO A 104 14.63 -11.62 5.96
CA PRO A 104 14.43 -10.30 6.54
C PRO A 104 15.27 -9.25 5.82
N PHE A 105 14.61 -8.17 5.39
CA PHE A 105 15.27 -7.10 4.67
C PHE A 105 16.26 -6.36 5.56
N THR A 106 17.49 -6.20 5.08
CA THR A 106 18.52 -5.38 5.72
C THR A 106 19.20 -4.52 4.66
N ARG A 107 19.29 -3.21 4.89
CA ARG A 107 19.88 -2.27 3.92
C ARG A 107 21.31 -2.62 3.51
N ARG A 108 22.11 -3.15 4.45
CA ARG A 108 23.51 -3.55 4.21
C ARG A 108 23.64 -4.60 3.10
N ASN A 109 22.66 -5.49 2.99
CA ASN A 109 22.65 -6.59 2.03
C ASN A 109 21.55 -6.39 0.98
N SER A 110 21.27 -5.13 0.64
CA SER A 110 20.16 -4.76 -0.25
C SER A 110 20.28 -5.36 -1.66
N GLU A 111 21.51 -5.55 -2.14
CA GLU A 111 21.81 -6.11 -3.46
C GLU A 111 21.38 -7.58 -3.62
N LEU A 112 21.21 -8.33 -2.52
CA LEU A 112 20.73 -9.72 -2.55
C LEU A 112 19.23 -9.83 -2.88
N PHE A 113 18.47 -8.74 -2.75
CA PHE A 113 17.03 -8.78 -2.89
C PHE A 113 16.60 -8.50 -4.34
N LEU A 114 15.55 -9.19 -4.76
CA LEU A 114 15.00 -9.11 -6.11
C LEU A 114 14.55 -7.68 -6.43
N ASN A 115 14.88 -7.19 -7.63
CA ASN A 115 14.46 -5.89 -8.15
C ASN A 115 14.88 -4.67 -7.31
N TYR A 116 15.96 -4.77 -6.52
CA TYR A 116 16.44 -3.65 -5.71
C TYR A 116 16.74 -2.38 -6.53
N SER A 117 17.21 -2.53 -7.77
CA SER A 117 17.50 -1.40 -8.67
C SER A 117 16.25 -0.63 -9.11
N ASN A 118 15.06 -1.22 -9.01
CA ASN A 118 13.81 -0.58 -9.42
C ASN A 118 12.91 -0.32 -8.21
N GLU A 119 12.86 0.94 -7.77
CA GLU A 119 12.07 1.39 -6.62
C GLU A 119 10.58 1.04 -6.75
N LYS A 120 10.02 1.09 -7.97
CA LYS A 120 8.59 0.83 -8.21
C LYS A 120 8.22 -0.65 -8.06
N LEU A 121 9.15 -1.56 -8.35
CA LEU A 121 8.91 -3.01 -8.37
C LEU A 121 9.47 -3.73 -7.14
N PHE A 122 10.38 -3.10 -6.39
CA PHE A 122 11.02 -3.70 -5.24
C PHE A 122 10.03 -4.06 -4.12
N PHE A 123 9.25 -3.06 -3.69
CA PHE A 123 8.16 -3.26 -2.73
C PHE A 123 6.83 -3.32 -3.47
N THR A 124 5.99 -4.30 -3.11
CA THR A 124 4.61 -4.33 -3.58
C THR A 124 3.84 -3.13 -3.04
N SER A 125 2.75 -2.74 -3.70
CA SER A 125 1.90 -1.65 -3.22
C SER A 125 1.36 -1.92 -1.82
N ALA A 126 0.94 -3.16 -1.53
CA ALA A 126 0.54 -3.57 -0.19
C ALA A 126 1.66 -3.37 0.86
N GLN A 127 2.91 -3.72 0.53
CA GLN A 127 4.05 -3.53 1.41
C GLN A 127 4.38 -2.05 1.65
N ARG A 128 4.32 -1.22 0.60
CA ARG A 128 4.55 0.24 0.73
C ARG A 128 3.47 0.90 1.58
N ALA A 129 2.21 0.54 1.36
CA ALA A 129 1.09 1.03 2.14
C ALA A 129 1.20 0.62 3.61
N MET A 130 1.56 -0.65 3.87
CA MET A 130 1.80 -1.16 5.23
C MET A 130 2.93 -0.41 5.93
N LEU A 131 4.07 -0.21 5.25
CA LEU A 131 5.21 0.52 5.79
C LEU A 131 4.86 1.98 6.11
N THR A 132 4.14 2.65 5.20
CA THR A 132 3.71 4.05 5.38
C THR A 132 2.78 4.16 6.58
N HIS A 133 1.79 3.27 6.67
CA HIS A 133 0.87 3.21 7.80
C HIS A 133 1.57 2.91 9.14
N GLU A 134 2.58 2.03 9.15
CA GLU A 134 3.36 1.75 10.35
C GLU A 134 4.13 3.01 10.80
N ILE A 135 4.75 3.73 9.87
CA ILE A 135 5.48 4.97 10.14
C ILE A 135 4.52 6.03 10.72
N ASP A 136 3.33 6.18 10.14
CA ASP A 136 2.34 7.16 10.60
C ASP A 136 1.83 6.85 12.02
N ILE A 137 1.72 5.57 12.39
CA ILE A 137 1.35 5.15 13.75
C ILE A 137 2.52 5.31 14.73
N SER A 138 3.75 5.03 14.30
CA SER A 138 4.92 5.07 15.16
C SER A 138 5.53 6.45 15.32
N ALA A 139 5.10 7.43 14.53
CA ALA A 139 5.52 8.82 14.64
C ALA A 139 5.28 9.36 16.05
N GLU A 140 6.35 9.76 16.73
CA GLU A 140 6.26 10.45 18.02
C GLU A 140 6.00 11.93 17.77
N LEU A 141 4.92 12.45 18.35
CA LEU A 141 4.58 13.87 18.28
C LEU A 141 5.19 14.56 19.48
N GLU A 142 6.32 15.21 19.29
CA GLU A 142 6.86 16.14 20.27
C GLU A 142 6.09 17.47 20.16
N GLU A 143 5.36 17.86 21.22
CA GLU A 143 5.00 19.26 21.36
C GLU A 143 6.25 20.02 21.80
N GLU A 144 6.63 21.08 21.08
CA GLU A 144 7.47 22.11 21.66
C GLU A 144 6.72 22.62 22.89
N THR A 145 7.17 22.24 24.08
CA THR A 145 6.72 22.81 25.33
C THR A 145 6.97 24.32 25.21
N ARG A 146 5.95 25.09 24.81
CA ARG A 146 6.00 26.55 24.89
C ARG A 146 6.34 26.84 26.34
N GLN A 147 7.54 27.37 26.54
CA GLN A 147 8.08 27.78 27.82
C GLN A 147 7.16 28.84 28.42
N GLN A 148 6.12 28.41 29.11
CA GLN A 148 5.31 29.22 29.99
C GLN A 148 5.01 28.35 31.20
N ASN A 149 5.91 28.45 32.17
CA ASN A 149 5.68 28.46 33.62
C ASN A 149 7.06 28.75 34.24
N SER A 150 7.51 30.00 34.26
CA SER A 150 7.28 30.94 35.36
C SER A 150 7.53 30.32 36.73
N VAL A 151 8.67 30.70 37.31
CA VAL A 151 9.05 30.62 38.72
C VAL A 151 7.83 30.81 39.63
N LEU A 152 7.42 29.78 40.35
CA LEU A 152 6.82 29.90 41.69
C LEU A 152 7.16 28.63 42.49
N ASP A 153 7.91 28.84 43.57
CA ASP A 153 8.26 27.88 44.61
C ASP A 153 7.01 27.36 45.34
N GLY A 154 7.01 26.07 45.70
CA GLY A 154 5.95 25.48 46.51
C GLY A 154 6.08 23.97 46.67
N GLU A 155 6.72 23.56 47.75
CA GLU A 155 6.84 22.21 48.32
C GLU A 155 5.49 21.47 48.39
N SER A 156 5.40 20.23 47.88
CA SER A 156 4.86 19.07 48.63
C SER A 156 4.58 17.83 47.74
N ASN A 157 5.04 16.69 48.27
CA ASN A 157 4.57 15.31 48.06
C ASN A 157 5.01 14.60 46.76
N ASN A 158 6.12 13.87 46.89
CA ASN A 158 6.58 12.85 45.97
C ASN A 158 5.52 11.75 45.76
N SER A 159 4.70 11.85 44.71
CA SER A 159 4.11 10.65 44.11
C SER A 159 5.26 9.87 43.45
N VAL A 160 5.57 8.70 43.99
CA VAL A 160 6.62 7.77 43.52
C VAL A 160 6.31 7.18 42.13
N ILE A 161 5.15 7.53 41.56
CA ILE A 161 4.83 7.29 40.16
C ILE A 161 5.17 8.59 39.45
N ALA A 162 6.36 8.65 38.84
CA ALA A 162 6.57 9.57 37.75
C ALA A 162 5.59 9.14 36.65
N ASP A 163 4.44 9.81 36.56
CA ASP A 163 3.58 9.74 35.40
C ASP A 163 4.44 10.21 34.23
N GLN A 164 5.09 9.26 33.54
CA GLN A 164 5.68 9.56 32.25
C GLN A 164 4.52 10.12 31.43
N PRO A 165 4.64 11.35 30.89
CA PRO A 165 3.57 11.91 30.10
C PRO A 165 3.25 10.88 29.02
N LEU A 166 1.99 10.44 28.94
CA LEU A 166 1.57 9.50 27.91
C LEU A 166 2.00 10.10 26.57
N LYS A 167 3.03 9.49 25.99
CA LYS A 167 3.57 9.95 24.70
C LYS A 167 2.41 9.97 23.71
N ARG A 168 2.17 11.12 23.09
CA ARG A 168 1.16 11.27 22.04
C ARG A 168 1.68 10.50 20.82
N LYS A 169 1.08 9.33 20.58
CA LYS A 169 1.58 8.40 19.56
C LYS A 169 0.76 8.52 18.27
N GLY A 170 1.42 9.10 17.27
CA GLY A 170 1.12 8.99 15.84
C GLY A 170 -0.32 9.27 15.42
N LEU A 171 -0.72 8.60 14.34
CA LEU A 171 -1.98 8.80 13.65
C LEU A 171 -3.22 8.49 14.50
N GLN A 172 -3.15 7.49 15.37
CA GLN A 172 -4.27 7.13 16.25
C GLN A 172 -4.60 8.27 17.22
N TYR A 173 -3.57 8.92 17.76
CA TYR A 173 -3.74 10.08 18.61
C TYR A 173 -4.37 11.24 17.86
N LEU A 174 -3.87 11.55 16.65
CA LEU A 174 -4.40 12.64 15.82
C LEU A 174 -5.86 12.41 15.38
N ARG A 175 -6.25 11.15 15.20
CA ARG A 175 -7.65 10.78 14.94
C ARG A 175 -8.53 10.95 16.18
N MET A 176 -8.03 10.58 17.35
CA MET A 176 -8.74 10.78 18.62
C MET A 176 -8.94 12.27 18.94
N GLU A 177 -7.97 13.12 18.61
CA GLU A 177 -8.07 14.58 18.73
C GLU A 177 -8.95 15.23 17.65
N ASN A 178 -9.48 14.47 16.68
CA ASN A 178 -10.22 14.96 15.51
C ASN A 178 -9.42 15.91 14.59
N THR A 179 -8.08 15.92 14.69
CA THR A 179 -7.21 16.64 13.75
C THR A 179 -7.28 16.00 12.35
N PHE A 180 -7.40 14.67 12.30
CA PHE A 180 -7.73 13.92 11.09
C PHE A 180 -9.07 13.21 11.27
N GLU A 181 -9.95 13.37 10.29
CA GLU A 181 -11.26 12.71 10.25
C GLU A 181 -11.10 11.25 9.80
N ASP A 182 -10.29 11.02 8.77
CA ASP A 182 -10.08 9.69 8.21
C ASP A 182 -8.69 9.53 7.60
N SER A 183 -8.30 8.29 7.39
CA SER A 183 -7.10 7.96 6.63
C SER A 183 -7.24 6.61 5.94
N PHE A 184 -6.88 6.57 4.66
CA PHE A 184 -7.04 5.38 3.83
C PHE A 184 -5.89 5.21 2.84
N ILE A 185 -5.71 3.96 2.42
CA ILE A 185 -4.75 3.57 1.38
C ILE A 185 -5.38 3.82 0.02
N LEU A 186 -4.61 4.36 -0.92
CA LEU A 186 -5.08 4.51 -2.30
C LEU A 186 -4.82 3.24 -3.09
N HIS A 187 -5.83 2.85 -3.86
CA HIS A 187 -5.66 1.85 -4.91
C HIS A 187 -4.98 2.47 -6.12
N GLU A 188 -4.33 1.60 -6.89
CA GLU A 188 -3.76 1.94 -8.17
C GLU A 188 -4.86 2.45 -9.12
N PRO A 189 -4.52 3.43 -9.95
CA PRO A 189 -5.46 4.03 -10.88
C PRO A 189 -6.13 2.98 -11.78
N SER A 190 -7.38 3.24 -12.13
CA SER A 190 -8.14 2.39 -13.05
C SER A 190 -8.76 3.22 -14.15
N GLU A 191 -8.76 2.69 -15.38
CA GLU A 191 -9.38 3.32 -16.54
C GLU A 191 -10.85 3.70 -16.34
N VAL A 192 -11.54 3.00 -15.44
CA VAL A 192 -12.97 3.18 -15.16
C VAL A 192 -13.25 4.43 -14.31
N GLU A 193 -12.24 5.00 -13.64
CA GLU A 193 -12.46 6.13 -12.73
C GLU A 193 -12.83 7.43 -13.49
N PRO A 194 -13.77 8.23 -12.95
CA PRO A 194 -14.32 9.40 -13.64
C PRO A 194 -13.27 10.48 -13.93
N TYR A 195 -12.19 10.51 -13.16
CA TYR A 195 -11.07 11.42 -13.36
C TYR A 195 -10.30 11.14 -14.66
N PHE A 196 -10.03 9.87 -14.99
CA PHE A 196 -9.34 9.52 -16.24
C PHE A 196 -10.18 9.86 -17.46
N ARG A 197 -11.51 9.77 -17.35
CA ARG A 197 -12.42 10.23 -18.40
C ARG A 197 -12.26 11.73 -18.67
N LYS A 198 -12.27 12.56 -17.63
CA LYS A 198 -12.04 14.02 -17.75
C LYS A 198 -10.65 14.35 -18.26
N MET A 199 -9.63 13.60 -17.84
CA MET A 199 -8.27 13.82 -18.34
C MET A 199 -8.14 13.51 -19.83
N LYS A 200 -8.78 12.44 -20.29
CA LYS A 200 -8.84 12.08 -21.72
C LYS A 200 -9.43 13.21 -22.56
N GLU A 201 -10.47 13.86 -22.04
CA GLU A 201 -11.13 15.00 -22.67
C GLU A 201 -10.23 16.25 -22.70
N ASN A 202 -9.46 16.51 -21.62
CA ASN A 202 -8.60 17.69 -21.51
C ASN A 202 -7.28 17.56 -22.30
N SER A 203 -6.61 16.41 -22.22
CA SER A 203 -5.33 16.17 -22.89
C SER A 203 -5.14 14.69 -23.20
N PHE A 204 -5.34 14.33 -24.47
CA PHE A 204 -5.18 12.96 -24.95
C PHE A 204 -3.75 12.44 -24.81
N VAL A 205 -2.73 13.28 -25.07
CA VAL A 205 -1.31 12.87 -25.00
C VAL A 205 -0.94 12.47 -23.57
N ARG A 206 -1.32 13.28 -22.59
CA ARG A 206 -1.06 13.01 -21.17
C ARG A 206 -1.82 11.78 -20.68
N TYR A 207 -3.04 11.57 -21.18
CA TYR A 207 -3.81 10.36 -20.94
C TYR A 207 -3.09 9.11 -21.46
N VAL A 208 -2.61 9.11 -22.71
CA VAL A 208 -1.92 7.95 -23.30
C VAL A 208 -0.62 7.61 -22.55
N GLU A 209 0.17 8.63 -22.20
CA GLU A 209 1.42 8.43 -21.46
C GLU A 209 1.18 7.82 -20.08
N MET A 210 0.10 8.21 -19.41
CA MET A 210 -0.29 7.61 -18.13
C MET A 210 -0.90 6.21 -18.30
N MET A 211 -1.67 5.97 -19.36
CA MET A 211 -2.26 4.66 -19.62
C MET A 211 -1.21 3.58 -19.91
N ASN A 212 -0.08 3.93 -20.53
CA ASN A 212 1.03 2.98 -20.70
C ASN A 212 1.68 2.58 -19.37
N GLU A 213 1.71 3.47 -18.37
CA GLU A 213 2.15 3.11 -17.02
C GLU A 213 1.10 2.22 -16.33
N ILE A 214 -0.20 2.53 -16.53
CA ILE A 214 -1.34 1.77 -16.00
C ILE A 214 -1.46 0.37 -16.61
N GLU A 215 -0.99 0.17 -17.84
CA GLU A 215 -1.03 -1.14 -18.50
C GLU A 215 -0.18 -2.19 -17.75
N THR A 216 0.81 -1.74 -16.98
CA THR A 216 1.59 -2.59 -16.07
C THR A 216 1.00 -2.70 -14.66
N ASP A 217 -0.23 -2.22 -14.44
CA ASP A 217 -0.79 -2.11 -13.09
C ASP A 217 -1.24 -3.46 -12.49
N PRO A 218 -0.98 -3.66 -11.19
CA PRO A 218 -1.36 -4.88 -10.49
C PRO A 218 -2.89 -5.01 -10.35
N ARG A 219 -3.64 -3.90 -10.27
CA ARG A 219 -5.11 -3.91 -10.15
C ARG A 219 -5.81 -4.46 -11.38
N LYS A 220 -5.38 -4.02 -12.58
CA LYS A 220 -5.91 -4.49 -13.86
C LYS A 220 -5.55 -5.97 -14.08
N LYS A 221 -4.28 -6.32 -13.85
CA LYS A 221 -3.80 -7.71 -13.89
C LYS A 221 -4.61 -8.62 -12.97
N LEU A 222 -4.91 -8.18 -11.75
CA LEU A 222 -5.72 -8.93 -10.80
C LEU A 222 -7.16 -9.12 -11.29
N GLY A 223 -7.80 -8.06 -11.81
CA GLY A 223 -9.15 -8.15 -12.37
C GLY A 223 -9.26 -9.15 -13.53
N ASP A 224 -8.29 -9.12 -14.45
CA ASP A 224 -8.29 -10.00 -15.63
C ASP A 224 -8.04 -11.48 -15.29
N LEU A 225 -7.25 -11.75 -14.25
CA LEU A 225 -6.96 -13.11 -13.78
C LEU A 225 -8.09 -13.67 -12.92
N TRP A 226 -8.64 -12.86 -12.01
CA TRP A 226 -9.59 -13.32 -10.99
C TRP A 226 -11.02 -13.53 -11.55
N THR A 227 -11.42 -12.76 -12.56
CA THR A 227 -12.78 -12.88 -13.16
C THR A 227 -12.98 -14.14 -14.03
N ARG A 228 -11.92 -14.94 -14.25
CA ARG A 228 -11.98 -16.16 -15.08
C ARG A 228 -12.53 -17.34 -14.27
N PHE A 229 -13.81 -17.67 -14.48
CA PHE A 229 -14.50 -18.80 -13.84
C PHE A 229 -13.84 -20.18 -14.05
N ALA A 230 -13.07 -20.36 -15.12
CA ALA A 230 -12.45 -21.65 -15.48
C ALA A 230 -11.04 -21.86 -14.91
N ARG A 231 -10.49 -20.90 -14.15
CA ARG A 231 -9.18 -21.03 -13.52
C ARG A 231 -9.30 -21.08 -12.00
N PHE A 232 -8.30 -21.68 -11.36
CA PHE A 232 -8.14 -21.58 -9.91
C PHE A 232 -7.83 -20.14 -9.50
N GLN A 233 -8.10 -19.82 -8.24
CA GLN A 233 -7.92 -18.49 -7.71
C GLN A 233 -6.42 -18.09 -7.71
N PRO A 234 -6.04 -16.93 -8.28
CA PRO A 234 -4.65 -16.48 -8.32
C PRO A 234 -4.24 -15.89 -6.97
N LEU A 235 -3.92 -16.76 -6.00
CA LEU A 235 -3.63 -16.37 -4.61
C LEU A 235 -2.37 -15.51 -4.48
N SER A 236 -1.32 -15.75 -5.28
CA SER A 236 -0.09 -14.95 -5.24
C SER A 236 -0.35 -13.48 -5.60
N VAL A 237 -1.16 -13.22 -6.63
CA VAL A 237 -1.50 -11.87 -7.11
C VAL A 237 -2.40 -11.16 -6.11
N ILE A 238 -3.36 -11.87 -5.51
CA ILE A 238 -4.20 -11.34 -4.42
C ILE A 238 -3.33 -10.95 -3.22
N ARG A 239 -2.34 -11.78 -2.88
CA ARG A 239 -1.40 -11.54 -1.79
C ARG A 239 -0.50 -10.33 -2.02
N GLU A 240 0.01 -10.16 -3.24
CA GLU A 240 0.82 -9.00 -3.60
C GLU A 240 0.02 -7.68 -3.57
N TYR A 241 -1.28 -7.74 -3.90
CA TYR A 241 -2.18 -6.60 -4.00
C TYR A 241 -2.85 -6.19 -2.68
N PHE A 242 -3.50 -7.14 -2.01
CA PHE A 242 -4.27 -6.90 -0.78
C PHE A 242 -3.49 -7.23 0.50
N GLY A 243 -2.37 -7.96 0.38
CA GLY A 243 -1.59 -8.45 1.51
C GLY A 243 -1.98 -9.85 1.96
N GLU A 244 -1.22 -10.34 2.93
CA GLU A 244 -1.27 -11.74 3.39
C GLU A 244 -2.58 -12.13 4.07
N GLN A 245 -3.17 -11.23 4.87
CA GLN A 245 -4.39 -11.55 5.64
C GLN A 245 -5.60 -11.83 4.73
N ILE A 246 -5.78 -10.98 3.72
CA ILE A 246 -6.89 -11.11 2.76
C ILE A 246 -6.64 -12.30 1.83
N ALA A 247 -5.40 -12.51 1.40
CA ALA A 247 -5.05 -13.70 0.61
C ALA A 247 -5.31 -15.00 1.36
N PHE A 248 -4.99 -15.07 2.66
CA PHE A 248 -5.27 -16.23 3.49
C PHE A 248 -6.76 -16.50 3.63
N TYR A 249 -7.58 -15.45 3.83
CA TYR A 249 -9.03 -15.58 3.85
C TYR A 249 -9.57 -16.25 2.57
N PHE A 250 -9.10 -15.79 1.40
CA PHE A 250 -9.51 -16.37 0.13
C PHE A 250 -8.96 -17.79 -0.09
N ALA A 251 -7.72 -18.07 0.31
CA ALA A 251 -7.15 -19.41 0.23
C ALA A 251 -7.95 -20.43 1.06
N TRP A 252 -8.34 -20.03 2.27
CA TRP A 252 -9.22 -20.81 3.13
C TRP A 252 -10.57 -21.04 2.44
N GLN A 253 -11.24 -19.99 1.98
CA GLN A 253 -12.53 -20.08 1.30
C GLN A 253 -12.48 -21.00 0.07
N GLY A 254 -11.43 -20.90 -0.75
CA GLY A 254 -11.22 -21.78 -1.90
C GLY A 254 -11.11 -23.25 -1.48
N THR A 255 -10.43 -23.53 -0.38
CA THR A 255 -10.29 -24.89 0.17
C THR A 255 -11.62 -25.46 0.66
N PHE A 256 -12.50 -24.65 1.26
CA PHE A 256 -13.86 -25.12 1.63
C PHE A 256 -14.68 -25.50 0.40
N LEU A 257 -14.62 -24.68 -0.65
CA LEU A 257 -15.38 -24.93 -1.87
C LEU A 257 -14.87 -26.18 -2.60
N THR A 258 -13.56 -26.44 -2.61
CA THR A 258 -13.01 -27.66 -3.24
C THR A 258 -13.41 -28.93 -2.49
N VAL A 259 -13.47 -28.90 -1.16
CA VAL A 259 -13.96 -30.03 -0.34
C VAL A 259 -15.47 -30.22 -0.45
N LEU A 260 -16.23 -29.15 -0.74
CA LEU A 260 -17.68 -29.23 -0.89
C LEU A 260 -18.10 -29.93 -2.19
N TRP A 261 -17.33 -29.78 -3.27
CA TRP A 261 -17.60 -30.42 -4.56
C TRP A 261 -17.82 -31.96 -4.50
N PRO A 262 -16.95 -32.77 -3.89
CA PRO A 262 -17.19 -34.20 -3.77
C PRO A 262 -18.40 -34.52 -2.86
N ALA A 263 -18.63 -33.72 -1.82
CA ALA A 263 -19.78 -33.90 -0.94
C ALA A 263 -21.12 -33.64 -1.66
N THR A 264 -21.18 -32.62 -2.53
CA THR A 264 -22.37 -32.34 -3.34
C THR A 264 -22.60 -33.41 -4.40
N ILE A 265 -21.55 -33.90 -5.05
CA ILE A 265 -21.64 -35.02 -6.00
C ILE A 265 -22.21 -36.26 -5.30
N PHE A 266 -21.66 -36.62 -4.12
CA PHE A 266 -22.15 -37.78 -3.36
C PHE A 266 -23.61 -37.60 -2.93
N GLY A 267 -23.97 -36.42 -2.43
CA GLY A 267 -25.35 -36.10 -2.06
C GLY A 267 -26.32 -36.19 -3.24
N LEU A 268 -25.91 -35.69 -4.41
CA LEU A 268 -26.71 -35.74 -5.63
C LEU A 268 -26.89 -37.17 -6.15
N VAL A 269 -25.85 -38.01 -6.08
CA VAL A 269 -25.93 -39.44 -6.44
C VAL A 269 -26.95 -40.16 -5.57
N VAL A 270 -26.86 -40.01 -4.24
CA VAL A 270 -27.82 -40.64 -3.31
C VAL A 270 -29.25 -40.13 -3.55
N PHE A 271 -29.41 -38.83 -3.82
CA PHE A 271 -30.71 -38.24 -4.13
C PHE A 271 -31.34 -38.84 -5.40
N VAL A 272 -30.58 -38.98 -6.48
CA VAL A 272 -31.06 -39.58 -7.74
C VAL A 272 -31.42 -41.06 -7.56
N PHE A 273 -30.59 -41.83 -6.83
CA PHE A 273 -30.92 -43.23 -6.52
C PHE A 273 -32.21 -43.35 -5.69
N GLY A 274 -32.45 -42.43 -4.75
CA GLY A 274 -33.68 -42.36 -3.99
C GLY A 274 -34.91 -42.05 -4.85
N LEU A 275 -34.77 -41.18 -5.85
CA LEU A 275 -35.84 -40.86 -6.80
C LEU A 275 -36.16 -42.01 -7.76
N GLN A 276 -35.15 -42.76 -8.22
CA GLN A 276 -35.35 -43.86 -9.16
C GLN A 276 -35.94 -45.11 -8.50
N LYS A 277 -35.74 -45.30 -7.19
CA LYS A 277 -36.29 -46.43 -6.44
C LYS A 277 -37.74 -46.22 -5.97
N ARG A 278 -38.32 -45.06 -6.24
CA ARG A 278 -39.71 -44.71 -5.94
C ARG A 278 -40.56 -44.84 -7.19
#